data_AF-A0A2E3Q874-F1
#
_entry.id   AF-A0A2E3Q874-F1
#
_cell.length_a   1.000
_cell.length_b   1.000
_cell.length_c   1.000
_cell.angle_alpha   90.00
_cell.angle_beta   90.00
_cell.angle_gamma   90.00
#
_symmetry.space_group_name_H-M   'P 1'
#
loop_
_entity.id
_entity.type
_entity.pdbx_description
1 polymer ?
#
loop_
_entity_poly.entity_id
_entity_poly.type
_entity_poly.pdbx_seq_one_letter_code
_entity_poly.pdbx_strand_id
1 'polypeptide(L)'
;MSRLNSVIRRLQAQRDCLNAAAEMIKDQDGIVLEVGLGNGRTFDHLREIMPDREIFVFDRQIAAHPKCIPDDDHLFLGDIFETLPKAVERFKGKVALVHSDVGTGDEALNAKIASFIGSTLPPALMKGAIVASDQKIDVPGTIAEPLPEGVPKDRYFFRRYQG
;
A
#
# COMPACT_ATOMS: atom_id res chain seq x y z
N MET A 1 1.58 -8.88 -25.48
CA MET A 1 2.35 -9.46 -24.36
C MET A 1 1.50 -10.55 -23.72
N SER A 2 2.05 -11.71 -23.37
CA SER A 2 1.27 -12.75 -22.67
C SER A 2 0.84 -12.27 -21.28
N ARG A 3 -0.24 -12.85 -20.73
CA ARG A 3 -0.68 -12.56 -19.35
C ARG A 3 0.42 -12.87 -18.34
N LEU A 4 1.19 -13.95 -18.55
CA LEU A 4 2.34 -14.31 -17.72
C LEU A 4 3.40 -13.21 -17.70
N ASN A 5 3.82 -12.72 -18.87
CA ASN A 5 4.83 -11.64 -18.95
C ASN A 5 4.32 -10.33 -18.32
N SER A 6 3.01 -10.04 -18.44
CA SER A 6 2.41 -8.87 -17.80
C SER A 6 2.45 -8.98 -16.27
N VAL A 7 2.14 -10.16 -15.73
CA VAL A 7 2.19 -10.41 -14.28
C VAL A 7 3.63 -10.35 -13.76
N ILE A 8 4.60 -10.95 -14.45
CA ILE A 8 6.03 -10.89 -14.07
C ILE A 8 6.48 -9.43 -13.94
N ARG A 9 6.19 -8.60 -14.96
CA ARG A 9 6.55 -7.18 -14.94
C ARG A 9 5.87 -6.40 -13.80
N ARG A 10 4.62 -6.74 -13.47
CA ARG A 10 3.90 -6.11 -12.35
C ARG A 10 4.56 -6.46 -11.01
N LEU A 11 4.87 -7.74 -10.78
CA LEU A 11 5.52 -8.19 -9.54
C LEU A 11 6.92 -7.58 -9.38
N GLN A 12 7.69 -7.46 -10.48
CA GLN A 12 8.98 -6.76 -10.47
C GLN A 12 8.82 -5.29 -10.10
N ALA A 13 7.88 -4.58 -10.74
CA ALA A 13 7.59 -3.19 -10.41
C ALA A 13 7.19 -3.00 -8.94
N GLN A 14 6.33 -3.87 -8.40
CA GLN A 14 5.95 -3.84 -6.99
C GLN A 14 7.14 -3.98 -6.05
N ARG A 15 7.98 -4.99 -6.28
CA ARG A 15 9.20 -5.20 -5.48
C ARG A 15 10.10 -3.97 -5.53
N ASP A 16 10.37 -3.45 -6.72
CA ASP A 16 11.30 -2.34 -6.91
C ASP A 16 10.74 -1.05 -6.28
N CYS A 17 9.44 -0.82 -6.38
CA CYS A 17 8.75 0.25 -5.67
C CYS A 17 8.79 0.06 -4.15
N LEU A 18 8.49 -1.11 -3.62
CA LEU A 18 8.53 -1.36 -2.18
C LEU A 18 9.94 -1.13 -1.61
N ASN A 19 10.98 -1.58 -2.31
CA ASN A 19 12.37 -1.32 -1.93
C ASN A 19 12.69 0.18 -1.92
N ALA A 20 12.28 0.91 -2.96
CA ALA A 20 12.48 2.35 -3.02
C ALA A 20 11.71 3.09 -1.92
N ALA A 21 10.46 2.69 -1.65
CA ALA A 21 9.64 3.28 -0.61
C ALA A 21 10.25 3.07 0.78
N ALA A 22 10.73 1.85 1.08
CA ALA A 22 11.41 1.54 2.33
C ALA A 22 12.63 2.46 2.57
N GLU A 23 13.46 2.68 1.53
CA GLU A 23 14.58 3.62 1.60
C GLU A 23 14.13 5.07 1.82
N MET A 24 13.03 5.50 1.18
CA MET A 24 12.49 6.86 1.32
C MET A 24 11.98 7.17 2.74
N ILE A 25 11.58 6.15 3.49
CA ILE A 25 11.01 6.29 4.85
C ILE A 25 11.91 5.74 5.95
N LYS A 26 13.14 5.33 5.63
CA LYS A 26 14.04 4.63 6.57
C LYS A 26 14.28 5.39 7.88
N ASP A 27 14.38 6.72 7.79
CA ASP A 27 14.66 7.60 8.94
C ASP A 27 13.36 8.08 9.64
N GLN A 28 12.19 7.62 9.18
CA GLN A 28 10.90 7.94 9.79
C GLN A 28 10.48 6.83 10.77
N ASP A 29 10.04 7.23 11.96
CA ASP A 29 9.47 6.34 12.96
C ASP A 29 7.95 6.28 12.82
N GLY A 30 7.48 5.41 11.94
CA GLY A 30 6.07 5.29 11.60
C GLY A 30 5.72 3.94 11.00
N ILE A 31 4.44 3.61 11.01
CA ILE A 31 3.93 2.28 10.65
C ILE A 31 3.68 2.15 9.14
N VAL A 32 3.48 0.92 8.68
CA VAL A 32 3.06 0.60 7.31
C VAL A 32 1.61 0.12 7.28
N LEU A 33 0.83 0.60 6.32
CA LEU A 33 -0.47 0.04 5.97
C LEU A 33 -0.36 -0.71 4.64
N GLU A 34 -0.67 -2.00 4.64
CA GLU A 34 -0.78 -2.87 3.46
C GLU A 34 -2.25 -3.09 3.11
N VAL A 35 -2.74 -2.45 2.06
CA VAL A 35 -4.14 -2.53 1.63
C VAL A 35 -4.29 -3.58 0.54
N GLY A 36 -4.91 -4.71 0.91
CA GLY A 36 -5.06 -5.90 0.07
C GLY A 36 -3.95 -6.92 0.36
N LEU A 37 -4.27 -7.99 1.09
CA LEU A 37 -3.33 -9.07 1.38
C LEU A 37 -3.20 -10.03 0.18
N GLY A 38 -4.33 -10.45 -0.39
CA GLY A 38 -4.36 -11.42 -1.47
C GLY A 38 -3.58 -12.70 -1.11
N ASN A 39 -2.56 -13.04 -1.91
CA ASN A 39 -1.69 -14.18 -1.60
C ASN A 39 -0.64 -13.89 -0.51
N GLY A 40 -0.41 -12.62 -0.17
CA GLY A 40 0.51 -12.18 0.88
C GLY A 40 1.95 -11.93 0.43
N ARG A 41 2.23 -11.85 -0.87
CA ARG A 41 3.62 -11.71 -1.39
C ARG A 41 4.25 -10.36 -1.06
N THR A 42 3.50 -9.27 -1.23
CA THR A 42 3.97 -7.92 -0.93
C THR A 42 4.11 -7.72 0.58
N PHE A 43 3.15 -8.21 1.37
CA PHE A 43 3.28 -8.27 2.83
C PHE A 43 4.53 -9.04 3.29
N ASP A 44 4.77 -10.23 2.72
CA ASP A 44 5.97 -11.02 3.04
C ASP A 44 7.26 -10.27 2.72
N HIS A 45 7.30 -9.63 1.55
CA HIS A 45 8.43 -8.79 1.12
C HIS A 45 8.63 -7.57 2.03
N LEU A 46 7.54 -6.90 2.45
CA LEU A 46 7.60 -5.77 3.38
C LEU A 46 8.25 -6.16 4.71
N ARG A 47 7.93 -7.34 5.25
CA ARG A 47 8.57 -7.87 6.48
C ARG A 47 10.06 -8.16 6.29
N GLU A 48 10.46 -8.59 5.09
CA GLU A 48 11.87 -8.84 4.77
C GLU A 48 12.67 -7.53 4.74
N ILE A 49 12.14 -6.49 4.08
CA ILE A 49 12.88 -5.24 3.87
C ILE A 49 12.72 -4.21 5.01
N MET A 50 11.73 -4.38 5.88
CA MET A 50 11.49 -3.53 7.06
C MET A 50 11.19 -4.39 8.30
N PRO A 51 12.16 -5.20 8.78
CA PRO A 51 11.91 -6.20 9.83
C PRO A 51 11.50 -5.61 11.18
N ASP A 52 11.90 -4.37 11.45
CA ASP A 52 11.64 -3.68 12.74
C ASP A 52 10.39 -2.79 12.70
N ARG A 53 9.64 -2.76 11.59
CA ARG A 53 8.51 -1.84 11.40
C ARG A 53 7.19 -2.59 11.55
N GLU A 54 6.25 -2.02 12.31
CA GLU A 54 4.90 -2.57 12.38
C GLU A 54 4.16 -2.40 11.04
N ILE A 55 3.58 -3.50 10.55
CA ILE A 55 2.86 -3.56 9.27
C ILE A 55 1.43 -4.03 9.55
N PHE A 56 0.46 -3.17 9.30
CA PHE A 56 -0.96 -3.46 9.45
C PHE A 56 -1.58 -3.75 8.10
N VAL A 57 -2.28 -4.88 7.99
CA VAL A 57 -2.77 -5.41 6.72
C VAL A 57 -4.29 -5.37 6.68
N PHE A 58 -4.86 -4.99 5.55
CA PHE A 58 -6.30 -4.99 5.31
C PHE A 58 -6.65 -6.00 4.23
N ASP A 59 -7.67 -6.82 4.48
CA ASP A 59 -8.29 -7.63 3.44
C ASP A 59 -9.75 -7.92 3.82
N ARG A 60 -10.58 -8.22 2.82
CA ARG A 60 -11.96 -8.68 3.04
C ARG A 60 -12.00 -10.14 3.48
N GLN A 61 -11.01 -10.94 3.07
CA GLN A 61 -10.93 -12.35 3.41
C GLN A 61 -9.49 -12.87 3.41
N ILE A 62 -9.22 -13.90 4.19
CA ILE A 62 -7.90 -14.55 4.21
C ILE A 62 -7.83 -15.58 3.09
N ALA A 63 -7.00 -15.31 2.09
CA ALA A 63 -6.63 -16.26 1.02
C ALA A 63 -5.11 -16.33 0.79
N ALA A 64 -4.35 -15.88 1.80
CA ALA A 64 -2.91 -15.80 1.74
C ALA A 64 -2.23 -17.16 1.93
N HIS A 65 -0.97 -17.26 1.50
CA HIS A 65 -0.13 -18.37 1.90
C HIS A 65 -0.04 -18.41 3.45
N PRO A 66 -0.08 -19.58 4.12
CA PRO A 66 -0.17 -19.64 5.59
C PRO A 66 0.96 -18.91 6.34
N LYS A 67 2.15 -18.79 5.73
CA LYS A 67 3.29 -18.04 6.31
C LYS A 67 3.17 -16.51 6.17
N CYS A 68 2.21 -16.04 5.40
CA CYS A 68 1.99 -14.63 5.05
C CYS A 68 0.71 -14.08 5.68
N ILE A 69 0.14 -14.77 6.67
CA ILE A 69 -1.00 -14.27 7.43
C ILE A 69 -0.43 -13.50 8.64
N PRO A 70 -0.72 -12.19 8.79
CA PRO A 70 -0.37 -11.43 9.99
C PRO A 70 -1.12 -11.96 11.22
N ASP A 71 -0.66 -11.64 12.41
CA ASP A 71 -1.42 -11.89 13.63
C ASP A 71 -2.69 -11.02 13.72
N ASP A 72 -3.57 -11.35 14.66
CA ASP A 72 -4.87 -10.70 14.83
C ASP A 72 -4.76 -9.20 15.21
N ASP A 73 -3.67 -8.78 15.85
CA ASP A 73 -3.46 -7.38 16.25
C ASP A 73 -3.05 -6.49 15.06
N HIS A 74 -2.48 -7.11 14.02
CA HIS A 74 -2.03 -6.48 12.78
C HIS A 74 -2.98 -6.69 11.59
N LEU A 75 -4.04 -7.49 11.74
CA LEU A 75 -5.00 -7.77 10.67
C LEU A 75 -6.31 -6.99 10.83
N PHE A 76 -6.63 -6.17 9.84
CA PHE A 76 -7.94 -5.56 9.66
C PHE A 76 -8.77 -6.37 8.66
N LEU A 77 -9.44 -7.41 9.16
CA LEU A 77 -10.32 -8.25 8.36
C LEU A 77 -11.72 -7.62 8.21
N GLY A 78 -12.16 -7.38 6.98
CA GLY A 78 -13.49 -6.86 6.67
C GLY A 78 -13.51 -5.90 5.48
N ASP A 79 -14.64 -5.23 5.28
CA ASP A 79 -14.74 -4.25 4.19
C ASP A 79 -13.83 -3.05 4.46
N ILE A 80 -12.99 -2.68 3.47
CA ILE A 80 -12.08 -1.55 3.56
C ILE A 80 -12.83 -0.23 3.84
N PHE A 81 -14.07 -0.12 3.36
CA PHE A 81 -14.94 1.04 3.63
C PHE A 81 -15.25 1.22 5.13
N GLU A 82 -15.11 0.16 5.93
CA GLU A 82 -15.36 0.15 7.37
C GLU A 82 -14.07 0.06 8.20
N THR A 83 -13.06 -0.66 7.69
CA THR A 83 -11.82 -0.93 8.44
C THR A 83 -10.79 0.18 8.31
N LEU A 84 -10.64 0.79 7.13
CA LEU A 84 -9.67 1.87 6.92
C LEU A 84 -9.95 3.10 7.80
N PRO A 85 -11.20 3.59 7.98
CA PRO A 85 -11.47 4.71 8.87
C PRO A 85 -11.08 4.43 10.33
N LYS A 86 -11.25 3.18 10.80
CA LYS A 86 -10.85 2.76 12.16
C LYS A 86 -9.33 2.81 12.32
N ALA A 87 -8.59 2.33 11.32
CA ALA A 87 -7.14 2.42 11.33
C ALA A 87 -6.65 3.88 11.26
N VAL A 88 -7.29 4.71 10.44
CA VAL A 88 -6.97 6.14 10.35
C VAL A 88 -7.16 6.84 11.70
N GLU A 89 -8.23 6.52 12.42
CA GLU A 89 -8.44 7.03 13.78
C GLU A 89 -7.37 6.52 14.75
N ARG A 90 -7.05 5.22 14.72
CA ARG A 90 -6.05 4.59 15.59
C ARG A 90 -4.63 5.13 15.36
N PHE A 91 -4.29 5.46 14.11
CA PHE A 91 -2.92 5.78 13.69
C PHE A 91 -2.76 7.22 13.17
N LYS A 92 -3.57 8.16 13.69
CA LYS A 92 -3.47 9.59 13.35
C LYS A 92 -2.03 10.10 13.36
N GLY A 93 -1.57 10.60 12.21
CA GLY A 93 -0.23 11.16 12.02
C GLY A 93 0.94 10.18 12.21
N LYS A 94 0.73 8.85 12.15
CA LYS A 94 1.77 7.83 12.41
C LYS A 94 2.12 6.96 11.20
N VAL A 95 1.39 7.06 10.11
CA VAL A 95 1.59 6.20 8.94
C VAL A 95 2.70 6.78 8.06
N ALA A 96 3.80 6.04 7.93
CA ALA A 96 4.95 6.40 7.09
C ALA A 96 4.82 5.85 5.66
N LEU A 97 4.19 4.69 5.50
CA LEU A 97 3.95 4.08 4.19
C LEU A 97 2.54 3.51 4.10
N VAL A 98 1.87 3.79 3.00
CA VAL A 98 0.70 3.03 2.55
C VAL A 98 1.07 2.34 1.25
N HIS A 99 0.94 1.02 1.20
CA HIS A 99 0.98 0.25 -0.04
C HIS A 99 -0.43 -0.27 -0.36
N SER A 100 -0.85 -0.12 -1.61
CA SER A 100 -2.16 -0.58 -2.09
C SER A 100 -2.01 -1.32 -3.42
N ASP A 101 -2.39 -2.61 -3.44
CA ASP A 101 -2.49 -3.44 -4.65
C ASP A 101 -3.89 -4.07 -4.74
N VAL A 102 -4.92 -3.23 -4.78
CA VAL A 102 -6.32 -3.65 -4.81
C VAL A 102 -6.92 -3.63 -6.21
N GLY A 103 -6.09 -3.44 -7.24
CA GLY A 103 -6.52 -3.47 -8.64
C GLY A 103 -7.18 -4.80 -9.01
N THR A 104 -8.49 -4.74 -9.24
CA THR A 104 -9.28 -5.85 -9.78
C THR A 104 -9.44 -5.71 -11.30
N GLY A 105 -10.13 -6.66 -11.93
CA GLY A 105 -10.57 -6.52 -13.32
C GLY A 105 -11.76 -5.59 -13.53
N ASP A 106 -12.34 -5.05 -12.46
CA ASP A 106 -13.49 -4.14 -12.48
C ASP A 106 -13.03 -2.70 -12.29
N GLU A 107 -13.04 -1.92 -13.38
CA GLU A 107 -12.58 -0.53 -13.39
C GLU A 107 -13.44 0.38 -12.50
N ALA A 108 -14.75 0.16 -12.43
CA ALA A 108 -15.65 0.98 -11.64
C ALA A 108 -15.44 0.74 -10.14
N LEU A 109 -15.25 -0.52 -9.75
CA LEU A 109 -14.90 -0.87 -8.37
C LEU A 109 -13.53 -0.31 -7.99
N ASN A 110 -12.53 -0.44 -8.85
CA ASN A 110 -11.19 0.10 -8.61
C ASN A 110 -11.22 1.62 -8.39
N ALA A 111 -11.97 2.35 -9.23
CA ALA A 111 -12.11 3.80 -9.10
C ALA A 111 -12.80 4.20 -7.78
N LYS A 112 -13.84 3.47 -7.37
CA LYS A 112 -14.53 3.70 -6.10
C LYS A 112 -13.60 3.48 -4.91
N ILE A 113 -12.84 2.39 -4.91
CA ILE A 113 -11.88 2.07 -3.84
C ILE A 113 -10.75 3.12 -3.80
N ALA A 114 -10.18 3.48 -4.95
CA ALA A 114 -9.14 4.50 -5.06
C ALA A 114 -9.62 5.86 -4.51
N SER A 115 -10.82 6.31 -4.89
CA SER A 115 -11.40 7.56 -4.39
C SER A 115 -11.62 7.53 -2.87
N PHE A 116 -12.09 6.40 -2.34
CA PHE A 116 -12.29 6.23 -0.91
C PHE A 116 -10.98 6.23 -0.12
N ILE A 117 -9.98 5.44 -0.56
CA ILE A 117 -8.65 5.42 0.05
C ILE A 117 -8.07 6.84 0.05
N GLY A 118 -8.11 7.52 -1.10
CA GLY A 118 -7.54 8.86 -1.27
C GLY A 118 -8.13 9.92 -0.34
N SER A 119 -9.44 9.89 -0.14
CA SER A 119 -10.13 10.82 0.77
C SER A 119 -10.00 10.46 2.26
N THR A 120 -9.79 9.18 2.58
CA THR A 120 -9.78 8.67 3.96
C THR A 120 -8.39 8.74 4.61
N LEU A 121 -7.32 8.50 3.84
CA LEU A 121 -5.94 8.41 4.37
C LEU A 121 -5.35 9.67 5.03
N PRO A 122 -5.57 10.91 4.55
CA PRO A 122 -4.76 12.06 4.95
C PRO A 122 -4.55 12.24 6.46
N PRO A 123 -5.55 12.07 7.35
CA PRO A 123 -5.37 12.25 8.79
C PRO A 123 -4.39 11.25 9.44
N ALA A 124 -4.14 10.09 8.82
CA ALA A 124 -3.22 9.08 9.34
C ALA A 124 -1.77 9.32 8.91
N LEU A 125 -1.56 10.03 7.79
CA LEU A 125 -0.25 10.20 7.19
C LEU A 125 0.63 11.13 8.02
N MET A 126 1.86 10.72 8.28
CA MET A 126 2.88 11.62 8.81
C MET A 126 3.52 12.42 7.67
N LYS A 127 4.05 13.61 7.98
CA LYS A 127 4.75 14.41 6.97
C LYS A 127 5.92 13.60 6.39
N GLY A 128 6.01 13.56 5.06
CA GLY A 128 7.01 12.78 4.34
C GLY A 128 6.59 11.34 4.04
N ALA A 129 5.40 10.90 4.49
CA ALA A 129 4.87 9.57 4.20
C ALA A 129 4.71 9.33 2.71
N ILE A 130 4.88 8.08 2.30
CA ILE A 130 4.72 7.62 0.93
C ILE A 130 3.40 6.86 0.79
N VAL A 131 2.62 7.20 -0.24
CA VAL A 131 1.50 6.41 -0.72
C VAL A 131 1.91 5.77 -2.04
N ALA A 132 2.06 4.46 -2.01
CA ALA A 132 2.48 3.56 -3.07
C ALA A 132 1.26 2.75 -3.54
N SER A 133 0.91 2.84 -4.82
CA SER A 133 -0.31 2.19 -5.32
C SER A 133 -0.21 1.74 -6.77
N ASP A 134 -0.84 0.61 -7.09
CA ASP A 134 -1.01 0.12 -8.47
C ASP A 134 -2.05 0.94 -9.26
N GLN A 135 -3.01 1.56 -8.56
CA GLN A 135 -3.99 2.50 -9.10
C GLN A 135 -3.58 3.95 -8.83
N LYS A 136 -3.99 4.88 -9.68
CA LYS A 136 -3.85 6.31 -9.41
C LYS A 136 -4.84 6.71 -8.32
N ILE A 137 -4.32 6.99 -7.13
CA ILE A 137 -5.09 7.47 -5.97
C ILE A 137 -4.81 8.94 -5.78
N ASP A 138 -5.83 9.78 -5.74
CA ASP A 138 -5.68 11.20 -5.44
C ASP A 138 -5.83 11.43 -3.93
N VAL A 139 -4.69 11.69 -3.27
CA VAL A 139 -4.61 11.93 -1.81
C VAL A 139 -4.34 13.42 -1.58
N PRO A 140 -5.25 14.18 -0.94
CA PRO A 140 -5.02 15.59 -0.59
C PRO A 140 -3.73 15.80 0.20
N GLY A 141 -3.05 16.93 -0.03
CA GLY A 141 -1.79 17.26 0.64
C GLY A 141 -0.59 16.44 0.15
N THR A 142 -0.72 15.67 -0.93
CA THR A 142 0.40 14.93 -1.53
C THR A 142 0.88 15.52 -2.85
N ILE A 143 2.17 15.33 -3.13
CA ILE A 143 2.79 15.58 -4.44
C ILE A 143 3.21 14.26 -5.08
N ALA A 144 3.23 14.20 -6.41
CA ALA A 144 3.74 13.03 -7.11
C ALA A 144 5.25 12.88 -6.89
N GLU A 145 5.70 11.65 -6.67
CA GLU A 145 7.11 11.29 -6.54
C GLU A 145 7.55 10.45 -7.75
N PRO A 146 8.82 10.56 -8.18
CA PRO A 146 9.33 9.71 -9.24
C PRO A 146 9.37 8.25 -8.80
N LEU A 147 9.03 7.36 -9.74
CA LEU A 147 9.22 5.92 -9.56
C LEU A 147 10.70 5.55 -9.72
N PRO A 148 11.16 4.42 -9.15
CA PRO A 148 12.49 3.91 -9.39
C PRO A 148 12.72 3.58 -10.88
N GLU A 149 13.99 3.59 -11.29
CA GLU A 149 14.37 3.31 -12.67
C GLU A 149 13.84 1.94 -13.13
N GLY A 150 13.35 1.88 -14.37
CA GLY A 150 12.81 0.64 -14.96
C GLY A 150 11.33 0.37 -14.68
N VAL A 151 10.70 1.08 -13.73
CA VAL A 151 9.25 0.98 -13.50
C VAL A 151 8.49 1.85 -14.50
N PRO A 152 7.55 1.29 -15.29
CA PRO A 152 6.76 2.07 -16.23
C PRO A 152 5.82 3.07 -15.52
N LYS A 153 5.72 4.30 -16.05
CA LYS A 153 5.04 5.45 -15.44
C LYS A 153 3.54 5.30 -15.10
N ASP A 154 2.87 4.30 -15.69
CA ASP A 154 1.43 4.05 -15.49
C ASP A 154 1.15 2.68 -14.84
N ARG A 155 2.19 2.02 -14.32
CA ARG A 155 2.04 0.71 -13.64
C ARG A 155 1.97 0.83 -12.13
N TYR A 156 2.45 1.95 -11.61
CA TYR A 156 2.57 2.20 -10.20
C TYR A 156 2.63 3.70 -9.97
N PHE A 157 2.20 4.17 -8.81
CA PHE A 157 2.10 5.58 -8.50
C PHE A 157 2.66 5.83 -7.10
N PHE A 158 3.59 6.78 -6.99
CA PHE A 158 4.05 7.30 -5.72
C PHE A 158 3.55 8.71 -5.48
N ARG A 159 3.12 8.93 -4.24
CA ARG A 159 2.75 10.24 -3.73
C ARG A 159 3.38 10.46 -2.37
N ARG A 160 3.99 11.62 -2.15
CA ARG A 160 4.55 12.02 -0.85
C ARG A 160 3.65 13.04 -0.17
N TYR A 161 3.28 12.77 1.07
CA TYR A 161 2.50 13.70 1.89
C TYR A 161 3.34 14.86 2.42
N GLN A 162 2.87 16.08 2.21
CA GLN A 162 3.57 17.32 2.57
C GLN A 162 2.95 18.04 3.79
N GLY A 163 1.72 17.67 4.16
CA GLY A 163 0.87 18.41 5.09
C GLY A 163 -0.32 19.02 4.37
#